data_AF-G9EL90-F1
#
_entry.id   AF-G9EL90-F1
#
_cell.length_a   1.000
_cell.length_b   1.000
_cell.length_c   1.000
_cell.angle_alpha   90.00
_cell.angle_beta   90.00
_cell.angle_gamma   90.00
#
_symmetry.space_group_name_H-M   'P 1'
#
loop_
_entity.id
_entity.type
_entity.pdbx_description
1 polymer ?
#
loop_
_entity_poly.entity_id
_entity_poly.type
_entity_poly.pdbx_seq_one_letter_code
_entity_poly.pdbx_strand_id
1 'polypeptide(L)'
;MASVVTIGYLTGSAKVTKNNVMNDEVIWRKHRSIGQMFFQPYESKEEFIFCARHTFLPIVQIGLAILDPTVIVVVPVLIGSLSTVCAALGGISKLCGNERGASFFLGGAEYLIKGFCQALIDLVVLPLSALALLTRGISTGLQAAGITEEVLPNGGLNSI
;
A
#
# COMPACT_ATOMS: atom_id res chain seq x y z
N MET A 1 3.12 10.42 11.57
CA MET A 1 1.86 10.23 10.82
C MET A 1 1.90 8.82 10.26
N ALA A 2 0.95 7.97 10.63
CA ALA A 2 0.84 6.66 10.04
C ALA A 2 0.56 6.84 8.55
N SER A 3 1.46 6.37 7.67
CA SER A 3 1.12 6.18 6.27
C SER A 3 0.02 5.12 6.26
N VAL A 4 -1.24 5.55 6.29
CA VAL A 4 -2.36 4.66 6.01
C VAL A 4 -2.03 4.08 4.65
N VAL A 5 -1.85 2.76 4.60
CA VAL A 5 -1.63 2.05 3.35
C VAL A 5 -2.91 2.21 2.55
N THR A 6 -2.95 3.24 1.72
CA THR A 6 -4.08 3.49 0.87
C THR A 6 -3.79 2.81 -0.45
N ILE A 7 -4.37 1.62 -0.64
CA ILE A 7 -4.55 0.95 -1.94
C ILE A 7 -5.33 1.83 -2.95
N GLY A 8 -5.63 3.08 -2.60
CA GLY A 8 -6.24 4.06 -3.48
C GLY A 8 -5.45 4.31 -4.75
N TYR A 9 -4.12 4.21 -4.71
CA TYR A 9 -3.28 4.30 -5.91
C TYR A 9 -3.55 3.15 -6.88
N LEU A 10 -3.75 1.93 -6.36
CA LEU A 10 -4.06 0.73 -7.13
C LEU A 10 -5.49 0.76 -7.67
N THR A 11 -6.43 1.07 -6.79
CA THR A 11 -7.87 1.05 -7.10
C THR A 11 -8.32 2.26 -7.93
N GLY A 12 -7.42 3.21 -8.16
CA GLY A 12 -7.69 4.47 -8.82
C GLY A 12 -8.64 5.38 -8.03
N SER A 13 -8.92 5.09 -6.75
CA SER A 13 -9.74 5.95 -5.90
C SER A 13 -8.98 7.18 -5.40
N ALA A 14 -7.66 7.18 -5.51
CA ALA A 14 -6.79 8.33 -5.28
C ALA A 14 -6.38 8.95 -6.62
N LYS A 15 -6.87 10.16 -6.94
CA LYS A 15 -6.36 10.95 -8.08
C LYS A 15 -5.31 11.93 -7.58
N VAL A 16 -4.10 11.83 -8.10
CA VAL A 16 -2.98 12.69 -7.70
C VAL A 16 -3.04 13.99 -8.49
N THR A 17 -3.11 15.12 -7.80
CA THR A 17 -3.08 16.46 -8.42
C THR A 17 -1.70 17.10 -8.36
N LYS A 18 -0.91 16.78 -7.33
CA LYS A 18 0.49 17.17 -7.23
C LYS A 18 1.32 16.06 -6.62
N ASN A 19 2.47 15.79 -7.21
CA ASN A 19 3.42 14.80 -6.72
C ASN A 19 4.56 15.53 -5.99
N ASN A 20 4.63 15.37 -4.67
CA ASN A 20 5.76 15.84 -3.86
C ASN A 20 6.37 14.63 -3.15
N VAL A 21 7.69 14.65 -2.92
CA VAL A 21 8.40 13.53 -2.30
C VAL A 21 7.81 13.13 -0.93
N MET A 22 7.28 14.09 -0.18
CA MET A 22 6.78 13.89 1.19
C MET A 22 5.32 14.28 1.40
N ASN A 23 4.65 14.91 0.42
CA ASN A 23 3.31 15.45 0.62
C ASN A 23 2.53 15.55 -0.70
N ASP A 24 2.09 14.40 -1.21
CA ASP A 24 1.25 14.36 -2.40
C ASP A 24 -0.13 14.97 -2.12
N GLU A 25 -0.63 15.76 -3.07
CA GLU A 25 -2.02 16.20 -3.04
C GLU A 25 -2.86 15.17 -3.80
N VAL A 26 -3.84 14.59 -3.10
CA VAL A 26 -4.72 13.54 -3.62
C VAL A 26 -6.18 13.95 -3.44
N ILE A 27 -6.95 13.83 -4.51
CA ILE A 27 -8.41 13.95 -4.49
C ILE A 27 -9.02 12.55 -4.52
N TRP A 28 -9.90 12.27 -3.56
CA TRP A 28 -10.65 11.01 -3.51
C TRP A 28 -11.75 11.00 -4.56
N ARG A 29 -11.85 9.89 -5.31
CA ARG A 29 -12.87 9.66 -6.32
C ARG A 29 -13.42 8.24 -6.25
N LYS A 30 -14.48 7.98 -7.02
CA LYS A 30 -15.07 6.64 -7.15
C LYS A 30 -13.99 5.64 -7.62
N HIS A 31 -13.99 4.46 -7.00
CA HIS A 31 -13.08 3.38 -7.40
C HIS A 31 -13.27 3.03 -8.88
N ARG A 32 -12.19 2.65 -9.54
CA ARG A 32 -12.24 2.10 -10.90
C ARG A 32 -12.77 0.67 -10.85
N SER A 33 -13.33 0.19 -11.97
CA SER A 33 -13.62 -1.25 -12.09
C SER A 33 -12.31 -2.06 -12.14
N ILE A 34 -12.37 -3.36 -11.87
CA ILE A 34 -11.17 -4.23 -11.89
C ILE A 34 -10.46 -4.13 -13.25
N GLY A 35 -11.19 -4.20 -14.36
CA GLY A 35 -10.61 -4.04 -15.69
C GLY A 35 -9.93 -2.68 -15.89
N GLN A 36 -10.53 -1.61 -15.37
CA GLN A 36 -9.95 -0.27 -15.41
C GLN A 36 -8.74 -0.11 -14.47
N MET A 37 -8.64 -0.88 -13.37
CA MET A 37 -7.47 -0.87 -12.51
C MET A 37 -6.23 -1.44 -13.21
N PHE A 38 -6.39 -2.43 -14.09
CA PHE A 38 -5.26 -3.07 -14.77
C PHE A 38 -4.98 -2.47 -16.16
N PHE A 39 -6.01 -2.09 -16.91
CA PHE A 39 -5.85 -1.78 -18.32
C PHE A 39 -6.15 -0.33 -18.67
N GLN A 40 -6.68 0.48 -17.75
CA GLN A 40 -6.86 1.90 -18.06
C GLN A 40 -5.51 2.63 -18.00
N PRO A 41 -5.15 3.40 -19.03
CA PRO A 41 -3.94 4.21 -19.04
C PRO A 41 -3.84 5.14 -17.83
N TYR A 42 -2.63 5.61 -17.54
CA TYR A 42 -2.42 6.73 -16.62
C TYR A 42 -3.00 8.02 -17.21
N GLU A 43 -3.74 8.77 -16.39
CA GLU A 43 -4.32 10.07 -16.79
C GLU A 43 -3.25 11.16 -16.86
N SER A 44 -2.16 11.01 -16.09
CA SER A 44 -1.08 11.98 -16.06
C SER A 44 0.25 11.34 -15.64
N LYS A 45 1.35 12.08 -15.87
CA LYS A 45 2.69 11.66 -15.44
C LYS A 45 2.79 11.59 -13.92
N GLU A 46 2.10 12.48 -13.22
CA GLU A 46 2.05 12.53 -11.76
C GLU A 46 1.39 11.28 -11.18
N GLU A 47 0.31 10.79 -11.80
CA GLU A 47 -0.36 9.54 -11.42
C GLU A 47 0.59 8.34 -11.61
N PHE A 48 1.31 8.29 -12.73
CA PHE A 48 2.30 7.25 -13.00
C PHE A 48 3.40 7.24 -11.93
N ILE A 49 4.04 8.38 -11.67
CA ILE A 49 5.14 8.47 -10.69
C ILE A 49 4.65 8.11 -9.29
N PHE A 50 3.44 8.53 -8.92
CA PHE A 50 2.85 8.21 -7.63
C PHE A 50 2.60 6.70 -7.47
N CYS A 51 1.99 6.06 -8.48
CA CYS A 51 1.77 4.61 -8.48
C CYS A 51 3.10 3.84 -8.47
N ALA A 52 4.09 4.29 -9.26
CA ALA A 52 5.42 3.71 -9.31
C ALA A 52 6.12 3.80 -7.95
N ARG A 53 6.11 4.97 -7.29
CA ARG A 53 6.72 5.14 -5.97
C ARG A 53 6.09 4.24 -4.92
N HIS A 54 4.76 4.18 -4.87
CA HIS A 54 4.00 3.38 -3.91
C HIS A 54 4.02 1.86 -4.21
N THR A 55 4.59 1.46 -5.35
CA THR A 55 4.79 0.05 -5.74
C THR A 55 6.26 -0.36 -5.59
N PHE A 56 7.20 0.38 -6.16
CA PHE A 56 8.62 0.01 -6.18
C PHE A 56 9.31 0.16 -4.83
N LEU A 57 9.06 1.23 -4.06
CA LEU A 57 9.68 1.39 -2.74
C LEU A 57 9.40 0.20 -1.81
N PRO A 58 8.14 -0.21 -1.60
CA PRO A 58 7.87 -1.38 -0.76
C PRO A 58 8.37 -2.69 -1.36
N ILE A 59 8.32 -2.88 -2.69
CA ILE A 59 8.90 -4.06 -3.35
C ILE A 59 10.41 -4.16 -3.09
N VAL A 60 11.14 -3.05 -3.19
CA VAL A 60 12.59 -3.03 -2.96
C VAL A 60 12.90 -3.28 -1.49
N GLN A 61 12.16 -2.66 -0.57
CA GLN A 61 12.35 -2.88 0.87
C GLN A 61 12.10 -4.34 1.27
N ILE A 62 11.02 -4.95 0.76
CA ILE A 62 10.72 -6.36 1.02
C ILE A 62 11.68 -7.28 0.28
N GLY A 63 12.05 -6.98 -0.96
CA GLY A 63 13.03 -7.75 -1.72
C GLY A 63 14.39 -7.79 -1.03
N LEU A 64 14.85 -6.66 -0.48
CA LEU A 64 16.05 -6.60 0.34
C LEU A 64 15.90 -7.41 1.63
N ALA A 65 14.73 -7.39 2.26
CA ALA A 65 14.45 -8.18 3.47
C ALA A 65 14.38 -9.69 3.19
N ILE A 66 13.93 -10.12 2.02
CA ILE A 66 13.84 -11.55 1.63
C ILE A 66 15.22 -12.11 1.27
N LEU A 67 16.13 -11.28 0.75
CA LEU A 67 17.49 -11.71 0.40
C LEU A 67 18.30 -12.21 1.61
N ASP A 68 17.95 -11.78 2.83
CA ASP A 68 18.49 -12.34 4.06
C ASP A 68 17.46 -13.27 4.74
N PRO A 69 17.65 -14.61 4.68
CA PRO A 69 16.72 -15.56 5.28
C PRO A 69 16.59 -15.40 6.80
N THR A 70 17.57 -14.75 7.44
CA THR A 70 17.55 -14.44 8.87
C THR A 70 16.41 -13.48 9.20
N VAL A 71 16.15 -12.50 8.33
CA VAL A 71 15.12 -11.47 8.56
C VAL A 71 13.72 -12.07 8.55
N ILE A 72 13.47 -13.07 7.68
CA ILE A 72 12.18 -13.76 7.56
C ILE A 72 11.80 -14.49 8.85
N VAL A 73 12.79 -15.03 9.59
CA VAL A 73 12.55 -15.77 10.84
C VAL A 73 12.63 -14.86 12.06
N VAL A 74 13.64 -13.98 12.11
CA VAL A 74 13.92 -13.16 13.29
C VAL A 74 12.86 -12.07 13.49
N VAL A 75 12.37 -11.43 12.42
CA VAL A 75 11.40 -10.33 12.56
C VAL A 75 10.07 -10.79 13.15
N PRO A 76 9.42 -11.88 12.67
CA PRO A 76 8.20 -12.38 13.31
C PRO A 76 8.42 -12.83 14.76
N VAL A 77 9.55 -13.47 15.06
CA VAL A 77 9.88 -13.92 16.42
C VAL A 77 10.07 -12.73 17.37
N LEU A 78 10.77 -11.68 16.93
CA LEU A 78 10.95 -10.45 17.72
C LEU A 78 9.62 -9.72 17.93
N ILE A 79 8.80 -9.56 16.89
CA ILE A 79 7.51 -8.87 17.01
C ILE A 79 6.57 -9.68 17.91
N GLY A 80 6.50 -10.99 17.72
CA GLY A 80 5.66 -11.89 18.51
C GLY A 80 6.07 -11.90 19.98
N SER A 81 7.37 -12.03 20.27
CA SER A 81 7.88 -12.02 21.65
C SER A 81 7.65 -10.67 22.32
N LEU A 82 7.92 -9.55 21.64
CA LEU A 82 7.70 -8.21 22.20
C LEU A 82 6.21 -7.94 22.45
N SER A 83 5.35 -8.35 21.52
CA SER A 83 3.89 -8.23 21.69
C SER A 83 3.39 -9.05 22.88
N THR A 84 3.93 -10.26 23.08
CA THR A 84 3.59 -11.13 24.20
C THR A 84 4.03 -10.52 25.53
N VAL A 85 5.25 -9.97 25.60
CA VAL A 85 5.75 -9.28 26.79
C VAL A 85 4.91 -8.05 27.11
N CYS A 86 4.58 -7.23 26.11
CA CYS A 86 3.70 -6.08 26.29
C CYS A 86 2.30 -6.50 26.76
N ALA A 87 1.71 -7.55 26.19
CA ALA A 87 0.41 -8.06 26.63
C ALA A 87 0.45 -8.57 28.08
N ALA A 88 1.51 -9.29 28.46
CA ALA A 88 1.71 -9.78 29.83
C ALA A 88 1.88 -8.63 30.83
N LEU A 89 2.72 -7.63 30.51
CA LEU A 89 2.92 -6.44 31.34
C LEU A 89 1.64 -5.60 31.45
N GLY A 90 0.85 -5.52 30.38
CA GLY A 90 -0.47 -4.89 30.40
C GLY A 90 -1.45 -5.61 31.32
N GLY A 91 -1.50 -6.94 31.26
CA GLY A 91 -2.32 -7.77 32.15
C GLY A 91 -1.93 -7.63 33.63
N ILE A 92 -0.62 -7.68 33.94
CA ILE A 92 -0.11 -7.49 35.31
C ILE A 92 -0.42 -6.07 35.81
N SER A 93 -0.19 -5.04 34.98
CA SER A 93 -0.48 -3.64 35.35
C SER A 93 -1.96 -3.43 35.67
N LYS A 94 -2.85 -4.11 34.95
CA LYS A 94 -4.29 -4.08 35.21
C LYS A 94 -4.65 -4.74 36.54
N LEU A 95 -4.05 -5.90 36.85
CA LEU A 95 -4.25 -6.59 38.13
C LEU A 95 -3.74 -5.76 39.33
N CYS A 96 -2.71 -4.94 39.14
CA CYS A 96 -2.20 -4.02 40.16
C CYS A 96 -2.97 -2.69 40.25
N GLY A 97 -4.06 -2.51 39.50
CA GLY A 97 -4.86 -1.27 39.49
C GLY A 97 -4.22 -0.08 38.76
N ASN A 98 -3.15 -0.31 37.99
CA ASN A 98 -2.50 0.72 37.19
C ASN A 98 -3.07 0.76 35.75
N GLU A 99 -4.23 1.37 35.60
CA GLU A 99 -4.95 1.49 34.31
C GLU A 99 -4.15 2.24 33.24
N ARG A 100 -3.30 3.20 33.63
CA ARG A 100 -2.45 3.95 32.68
C ARG A 100 -1.31 3.09 32.13
N GLY A 101 -0.70 2.26 32.97
CA GLY A 101 0.29 1.27 32.53
C GLY A 101 -0.34 0.18 31.65
N ALA A 102 -1.50 -0.34 32.07
CA ALA A 102 -2.23 -1.35 31.33
C ALA A 102 -2.59 -0.90 29.90
N SER A 103 -3.15 0.31 29.75
CA SER A 103 -3.51 0.88 28.46
C SER A 103 -2.29 1.15 27.56
N PHE A 104 -1.17 1.60 28.13
CA PHE A 104 0.06 1.81 27.36
C PHE A 104 0.61 0.49 26.79
N PHE A 105 0.76 -0.53 27.62
CA PHE A 105 1.34 -1.80 27.19
C PHE A 105 0.42 -2.60 26.26
N LEU A 106 -0.90 -2.61 26.52
CA LEU A 106 -1.87 -3.23 25.62
C LEU A 106 -1.96 -2.50 24.28
N GLY A 107 -1.95 -1.16 24.29
CA GLY A 107 -1.91 -0.36 23.06
C GLY A 107 -0.63 -0.59 22.26
N GLY A 108 0.51 -0.77 22.93
CA GLY A 108 1.78 -1.15 22.30
C GLY A 108 1.72 -2.53 21.64
N ALA A 109 1.15 -3.54 22.31
CA ALA A 109 0.97 -4.87 21.74
C ALA A 109 0.03 -4.85 20.53
N GLU A 110 -1.08 -4.12 20.62
CA GLU A 110 -2.03 -3.96 19.51
C GLU A 110 -1.38 -3.27 18.30
N TYR A 111 -0.58 -2.23 18.54
CA TYR A 111 0.15 -1.53 17.49
C TYR A 111 1.13 -2.46 16.75
N LEU A 112 1.89 -3.28 17.48
CA LEU A 112 2.83 -4.24 16.90
C LEU A 112 2.12 -5.31 16.06
N ILE A 113 1.02 -5.87 16.58
CA ILE A 113 0.22 -6.87 15.86
C ILE A 113 -0.40 -6.27 14.60
N LYS A 114 -0.98 -5.07 14.69
CA LYS A 114 -1.56 -4.37 13.53
C LYS A 114 -0.50 -4.08 12.47
N GLY A 115 0.68 -3.61 12.87
CA GLY A 115 1.80 -3.39 11.96
C GLY A 115 2.25 -4.66 11.25
N PHE A 116 2.32 -5.78 11.98
CA PHE A 116 2.68 -7.08 11.40
C PHE A 116 1.62 -7.61 10.43
N CYS A 117 0.33 -7.54 10.80
CA CYS A 117 -0.76 -7.91 9.89
C CYS A 117 -0.76 -7.04 8.63
N GLN A 118 -0.48 -5.73 8.76
CA GLN A 118 -0.36 -4.85 7.61
C GLN A 118 0.79 -5.27 6.70
N ALA A 119 1.95 -5.61 7.25
CA ALA A 119 3.09 -6.10 6.47
C ALA A 119 2.76 -7.40 5.70
N LEU A 120 1.97 -8.30 6.29
CA LEU A 120 1.49 -9.51 5.60
C LEU A 120 0.51 -9.17 4.47
N ILE A 121 -0.40 -8.23 4.69
CA ILE A 121 -1.32 -7.76 3.64
C ILE A 121 -0.52 -7.13 2.50
N ASP A 122 0.45 -6.28 2.83
CA ASP A 122 1.29 -5.61 1.84
C ASP A 122 2.08 -6.64 1.01
N LEU A 123 2.60 -7.71 1.63
CA LEU A 123 3.28 -8.80 0.92
C LEU A 123 2.41 -9.44 -0.17
N VAL A 124 1.09 -9.54 0.06
CA VAL A 124 0.12 -10.09 -0.91
C VAL A 124 -0.34 -9.05 -1.93
N VAL A 125 -0.47 -7.79 -1.52
CA VAL A 125 -0.93 -6.70 -2.39
C VAL A 125 0.16 -6.26 -3.37
N LEU A 126 1.43 -6.34 -3.00
CA LEU A 126 2.54 -5.87 -3.84
C LEU A 126 2.66 -6.56 -5.21
N PRO A 127 2.51 -7.88 -5.34
CA PRO A 127 2.43 -8.54 -6.65
C PRO A 127 1.29 -7.98 -7.52
N LEU A 128 0.12 -7.71 -6.92
CA LEU A 128 -1.01 -7.12 -7.64
C LEU A 128 -0.71 -5.67 -8.05
N SER A 129 -0.03 -4.90 -7.20
CA SER A 129 0.46 -3.55 -7.52
C SER A 129 1.47 -3.55 -8.66
N ALA A 130 2.42 -4.49 -8.65
CA ALA A 130 3.38 -4.63 -9.73
C ALA A 130 2.69 -5.00 -11.05
N LEU A 131 1.74 -5.94 -11.01
CA LEU A 131 1.00 -6.36 -12.18
C LEU A 131 0.15 -5.21 -12.75
N ALA A 132 -0.58 -4.49 -11.89
CA ALA A 132 -1.34 -3.30 -12.29
C ALA A 132 -0.44 -2.22 -12.90
N LEU A 133 0.74 -1.98 -12.32
CA LEU A 133 1.69 -1.02 -12.86
C LEU A 133 2.17 -1.42 -14.26
N LEU A 134 2.52 -2.69 -14.46
CA LEU A 134 2.99 -3.21 -15.74
C LEU A 134 1.88 -3.17 -16.81
N THR A 135 0.68 -3.66 -16.49
CA THR A 135 -0.43 -3.71 -17.46
C THR A 135 -0.89 -2.30 -17.83
N ARG A 136 -0.94 -1.37 -16.86
CA ARG A 136 -1.25 0.04 -17.14
C ARG A 136 -0.13 0.74 -17.90
N GLY A 137 1.13 0.43 -17.60
CA GLY A 137 2.29 0.94 -18.33
C GLY A 137 2.27 0.51 -19.80
N ILE A 138 1.96 -0.76 -20.07
CA ILE A 138 1.76 -1.27 -21.43
C ILE A 138 0.59 -0.55 -22.10
N SER A 139 -0.55 -0.41 -21.43
CA SER A 139 -1.72 0.31 -21.96
C SER A 139 -1.40 1.77 -22.31
N THR A 140 -0.69 2.48 -21.44
CA THR A 140 -0.21 3.84 -21.71
C THR A 140 0.77 3.88 -22.88
N GLY A 141 1.66 2.89 -23.03
CA GLY A 141 2.56 2.78 -24.17
C GLY A 141 1.81 2.52 -25.49
N LEU A 142 0.82 1.63 -25.48
CA LEU A 142 -0.03 1.34 -26.64
C LEU A 142 -0.87 2.56 -27.05
N GLN A 143 -1.40 3.31 -26.09
CA GLN A 143 -2.10 4.58 -26.34
C GLN A 143 -1.15 5.64 -26.94
N ALA A 144 0.06 5.77 -26.40
CA ALA A 144 1.07 6.71 -26.92
C ALA A 144 1.55 6.33 -28.34
N ALA A 145 1.56 5.04 -28.68
CA ALA A 145 1.87 4.54 -30.01
C ALA A 145 0.70 4.66 -31.01
N GLY A 146 -0.47 5.13 -30.57
CA GLY A 146 -1.67 5.25 -31.40
C GLY A 146 -2.33 3.91 -31.77
N ILE A 147 -1.99 2.83 -31.06
CA ILE A 147 -2.52 1.47 -31.33
C ILE A 147 -3.90 1.27 -30.68
N THR A 148 -4.19 2.02 -29.61
CA THR A 148 -5.47 1.98 -28.88
C THR A 148 -6.10 3.36 -28.84
N GLU A 149 -7.41 3.43 -29.13
CA GLU A 149 -8.19 4.66 -29.07
C GLU A 149 -8.26 5.24 -27.64
N GLU A 150 -8.37 6.57 -27.55
CA GLU A 150 -8.67 7.26 -26.28
C GLU A 150 -10.03 6.79 -25.74
N VAL A 151 -10.01 5.93 -24.72
CA VAL A 151 -11.23 5.56 -23.99
C VAL A 151 -11.65 6.76 -23.14
N LEU A 152 -12.58 7.57 -23.68
CA LEU A 152 -13.24 8.64 -22.93
C LEU A 152 -13.89 8.08 -21.66
N PRO A 153 -13.93 8.86 -20.56
CA PRO A 153 -14.46 8.43 -19.26
C PRO A 153 -15.95 8.02 -19.26
N ASN A 154 -16.64 8.14 -20.40
CA ASN A 154 -18.03 7.72 -20.61
C ASN A 154 -18.18 6.47 -21.52
N GLY A 155 -17.11 5.77 -21.88
CA GLY A 155 -17.20 4.55 -22.69
C GLY A 155 -17.57 4.77 -24.15
N GLY A 156 -17.45 6.00 -24.66
CA GLY A 156 -17.57 6.30 -26.09
C GLY A 156 -16.22 6.17 -26.78
N LEU A 157 -16.15 5.34 -27.83
CA LEU A 157 -15.05 5.35 -28.81
C LEU A 157 -15.17 6.62 -29.66
N ASN A 158 -14.09 7.40 -29.75
CA ASN A 158 -13.96 8.42 -30.79
C ASN A 158 -13.48 7.72 -32.07
N SER A 159 -14.44 7.34 -32.91
CA SER A 159 -14.16 6.99 -34.30
C SER A 159 -13.72 8.24 -35.06
N ILE A 160 -12.53 8.19 -35.65
CA ILE A 160 -12.16 9.03 -36.80
C ILE A 160 -12.59 8.27 -38.05
#